data_AF-A0A1E7L9R4-F1
#
_entry.id   AF-A0A1E7L9R4-F1
#
_cell.length_a   1.000
_cell.length_b   1.000
_cell.length_c   1.000
_cell.angle_alpha   90.00
_cell.angle_beta   90.00
_cell.angle_gamma   90.00
#
_symmetry.space_group_name_H-M   'P 1'
#
loop_
_entity.id
_entity.type
_entity.pdbx_description
1 polymer ?
#
loop_
_entity_poly.entity_id
_entity_poly.type
_entity_poly.pdbx_seq_one_letter_code
_entity_poly.pdbx_strand_id
1 'polypeptide(L)'
;MPQIRLMGSDADDVHRTAAAVVRALSAWPETRLGDVSDPVPNRRGRGCRVYIEVLADVDDRMEVTVEREGSRPSGRRRLADTETPHVHRPVQGP
;
A
#
# COMPACT_ATOMS: atom_id res chain seq x y z
N MET A 1 -2.96 3.99 -18.16
CA MET A 1 -4.01 3.13 -17.60
C MET A 1 -3.80 3.02 -16.11
N PRO A 2 -4.81 3.42 -15.30
CA PRO A 2 -4.72 3.34 -13.85
C PRO A 2 -4.70 1.89 -13.38
N GLN A 3 -3.97 1.63 -12.29
CA GLN A 3 -3.80 0.31 -11.72
C GLN A 3 -3.89 0.37 -10.20
N ILE A 4 -4.64 -0.56 -9.62
CA ILE A 4 -4.67 -0.79 -8.18
C ILE A 4 -3.71 -1.92 -7.85
N ARG A 5 -2.80 -1.67 -6.91
CA ARG A 5 -1.86 -2.67 -6.40
C ARG A 5 -2.21 -3.03 -4.97
N LEU A 6 -2.67 -4.26 -4.76
CA LEU A 6 -2.91 -4.82 -3.44
C LEU A 6 -1.66 -5.57 -2.97
N MET A 7 -1.28 -5.39 -1.72
CA MET A 7 -0.13 -6.05 -1.11
C MET A 7 -0.52 -6.59 0.25
N GLY A 8 -0.05 -7.79 0.60
CA GLY A 8 -0.30 -8.37 1.91
C GLY A 8 0.63 -9.54 2.21
N SER A 9 0.71 -9.93 3.47
CA SER A 9 1.59 -11.01 3.95
C SER A 9 1.04 -12.42 3.70
N ASP A 10 -0.27 -12.54 3.50
CA ASP A 10 -0.99 -13.79 3.28
C ASP A 10 -1.67 -13.75 1.89
N ALA A 11 -1.59 -14.86 1.15
CA ALA A 11 -2.07 -14.91 -0.23
C ALA A 11 -3.59 -14.99 -0.32
N ASP A 12 -4.23 -15.73 0.58
CA ASP A 12 -5.67 -15.95 0.57
C ASP A 12 -6.41 -14.67 0.97
N ASP A 13 -5.88 -13.93 1.94
CA ASP A 13 -6.40 -12.63 2.35
C ASP A 13 -6.30 -11.58 1.24
N VAL A 14 -5.17 -11.54 0.54
CA VAL A 14 -4.97 -10.63 -0.60
C VAL A 14 -5.90 -11.00 -1.74
N HIS A 15 -6.07 -12.30 -2.04
CA HIS A 15 -6.99 -12.77 -3.05
C HIS A 15 -8.45 -12.42 -2.71
N ARG A 16 -8.87 -12.64 -1.47
CA ARG A 16 -10.23 -12.27 -0.99
C ARG A 16 -10.47 -10.77 -1.09
N THR A 17 -9.46 -9.97 -0.76
CA THR A 17 -9.51 -8.50 -0.85
C THR A 17 -9.61 -8.07 -2.32
N ALA A 18 -8.81 -8.66 -3.21
CA ALA A 18 -8.89 -8.41 -4.64
C ALA A 18 -10.28 -8.72 -5.20
N ALA A 19 -10.87 -9.85 -4.83
CA ALA A 19 -12.24 -10.20 -5.24
C ALA A 19 -13.30 -9.22 -4.70
N ALA A 20 -13.12 -8.68 -3.49
CA ALA A 20 -14.00 -7.65 -2.96
C ALA A 20 -13.89 -6.33 -3.73
N VAL A 21 -12.66 -5.89 -4.03
CA VAL A 21 -12.40 -4.68 -4.83
C VAL A 21 -12.96 -4.82 -6.24
N VAL A 22 -12.75 -5.96 -6.90
CA VAL A 22 -13.30 -6.25 -8.24
C VAL A 22 -14.82 -6.18 -8.23
N ARG A 23 -15.48 -6.76 -7.22
CA ARG A 23 -16.96 -6.68 -7.10
C ARG A 23 -17.45 -5.25 -6.91
N ALA A 24 -16.79 -4.47 -6.06
CA ALA A 24 -17.15 -3.07 -5.83
C ALA A 24 -16.99 -2.23 -7.10
N LEU A 25 -15.87 -2.38 -7.81
CA LEU A 25 -15.60 -1.65 -9.05
C LEU A 25 -16.53 -2.09 -10.20
N SER A 26 -16.85 -3.38 -10.29
CA SER A 26 -17.79 -3.90 -11.30
C SER A 26 -19.22 -3.40 -11.10
N ALA A 27 -19.57 -3.00 -9.87
CA ALA A 27 -20.88 -2.41 -9.58
C ALA A 27 -20.97 -0.94 -10.03
N TRP A 28 -19.85 -0.31 -10.40
CA TRP A 28 -19.81 1.09 -10.81
C TRP A 28 -19.90 1.21 -12.34
N PRO A 29 -20.98 1.77 -12.92
CA PRO A 29 -21.23 1.76 -14.37
C PRO A 29 -20.20 2.52 -15.21
N GLU A 30 -19.50 3.49 -14.64
CA GLU A 30 -18.47 4.29 -15.31
C GLU A 30 -17.10 3.59 -15.34
N THR A 31 -16.94 2.54 -14.56
CA THR A 31 -15.68 1.81 -14.45
C THR A 31 -15.71 0.56 -15.32
N ARG A 32 -14.74 0.43 -16.23
CA ARG A 32 -14.45 -0.89 -16.82
C ARG A 32 -13.22 -1.45 -16.14
N LEU A 33 -13.22 -2.75 -15.91
CA LEU A 33 -12.06 -3.46 -15.38
C LEU A 33 -11.28 -4.09 -16.54
N GLY A 34 -9.96 -3.99 -16.46
CA GLY A 34 -9.04 -4.73 -17.31
C GLY A 34 -8.63 -6.04 -16.64
N ASP A 35 -7.39 -6.45 -16.85
CA ASP A 35 -6.89 -7.70 -16.29
C ASP A 35 -6.68 -7.63 -14.77
N VAL A 36 -6.94 -8.75 -14.11
CA VAL A 36 -6.62 -8.99 -12.70
C VAL A 36 -5.56 -10.09 -12.65
N SER A 37 -4.42 -9.80 -12.02
CA SER A 37 -3.34 -10.78 -11.91
C SER A 37 -3.65 -11.83 -10.84
N ASP A 38 -3.10 -13.03 -11.03
CA ASP A 38 -2.95 -13.97 -9.91
C ASP A 38 -2.05 -13.37 -8.80
N PRO A 39 -2.13 -13.88 -7.55
CA PRO A 39 -1.23 -13.48 -6.48
C PRO A 39 0.23 -13.74 -6.85
N VAL A 40 1.01 -12.67 -6.99
CA VAL A 40 2.44 -12.75 -7.30
C VAL A 40 3.24 -12.67 -5.98
N PRO A 41 4.08 -13.66 -5.65
CA PRO A 41 4.91 -13.58 -4.45
C PRO A 41 5.93 -12.44 -4.52
N ASN A 42 6.23 -11.82 -3.37
CA ASN A 42 7.22 -10.76 -3.28
C ASN A 42 8.65 -11.32 -3.41
N ARG A 43 9.48 -10.73 -4.28
CA ARG A 43 10.88 -11.18 -4.47
C ARG A 43 11.77 -11.04 -3.23
N ARG A 44 11.46 -10.12 -2.32
CA ARG A 44 12.34 -9.73 -1.20
C ARG A 44 11.81 -10.12 0.19
N GLY A 45 10.73 -10.89 0.27
CA GLY A 45 10.16 -11.21 1.57
C GLY A 45 8.87 -11.99 1.49
N ARG A 46 8.26 -12.21 2.66
CA ARG A 46 6.96 -12.87 2.77
C ARG A 46 5.86 -12.00 2.15
N GLY A 47 4.79 -12.67 1.73
CA GLY A 47 3.62 -12.02 1.16
C GLY A 47 3.57 -12.01 -0.36
N CYS A 48 2.48 -11.45 -0.86
CA CYS A 48 2.15 -11.39 -2.26
C CYS A 48 1.56 -10.04 -2.64
N ARG A 49 1.37 -9.87 -3.94
CA ARG A 49 0.73 -8.72 -4.55
C ARG A 49 -0.23 -9.16 -5.64
N VAL A 50 -1.32 -8.44 -5.76
CA VAL A 50 -2.29 -8.59 -6.86
C VAL A 50 -2.41 -7.23 -7.55
N TYR A 51 -2.45 -7.27 -8.87
CA TYR A 51 -2.62 -6.10 -9.71
C TYR A 51 -4.02 -6.16 -10.32
N ILE A 52 -4.76 -5.05 -10.21
CA ILE A 52 -6.07 -4.87 -10.84
C ILE A 52 -5.94 -3.71 -11.79
N GLU A 53 -6.10 -3.97 -13.07
CA GLU A 53 -6.16 -2.93 -14.08
C GLU A 53 -7.55 -2.32 -14.16
N VAL A 54 -7.59 -0.99 -14.23
CA VAL A 54 -8.84 -0.24 -14.32
C VAL A 54 -8.84 0.51 -15.65
N LEU A 55 -9.82 0.19 -16.49
CA LEU A 55 -10.10 0.81 -17.78
C LEU A 55 -11.23 1.83 -17.59
N ALA A 56 -10.96 2.88 -16.84
CA ALA A 56 -11.92 3.96 -16.69
C ALA A 56 -11.39 5.20 -17.41
N ASP A 57 -12.30 6.02 -17.91
CA ASP A 57 -12.01 7.37 -18.42
C ASP A 57 -11.82 8.27 -17.19
N VAL A 58 -10.82 7.95 -16.38
CA VAL A 58 -10.55 8.62 -15.11
C VAL A 58 -9.69 9.82 -15.44
N ASP A 59 -10.25 11.02 -15.26
CA ASP A 59 -9.45 12.24 -15.12
C ASP A 59 -8.36 11.96 -14.07
N ASP A 60 -7.09 12.33 -14.34
CA ASP A 60 -5.84 11.90 -13.68
C ASP A 60 -5.74 12.26 -12.16
N ARG A 61 -6.86 12.61 -11.52
CA ARG A 61 -6.95 13.17 -10.17
C ARG A 61 -7.62 12.26 -9.14
N MET A 62 -7.97 11.03 -9.49
CA MET A 62 -8.74 10.17 -8.59
C MET A 62 -7.83 9.27 -7.74
N GLU A 63 -7.73 9.59 -6.44
CA GLU A 63 -7.09 8.75 -5.43
C GLU A 63 -8.17 7.88 -4.75
N VAL A 64 -8.02 6.55 -4.81
CA VAL A 64 -8.94 5.61 -4.17
C VAL A 64 -8.25 4.95 -2.98
N THR A 65 -8.74 5.24 -1.78
CA THR A 65 -8.29 4.62 -0.53
C THR A 65 -9.33 3.62 -0.04
N VAL A 66 -8.98 2.33 -0.01
CA VAL A 66 -9.83 1.27 0.54
C VAL A 66 -9.41 1.02 1.98
N GLU A 67 -10.25 1.40 2.94
CA GLU A 67 -10.05 1.10 4.35
C GLU A 67 -10.83 -0.16 4.76
N ARG A 68 -10.16 -1.08 5.48
CA ARG A 68 -10.79 -2.28 6.04
C ARG A 68 -11.50 -1.91 7.33
N GLU A 69 -12.78 -2.27 7.48
CA GLU A 69 -13.65 -1.94 8.64
C GLU A 69 -13.14 -2.42 10.02
N GLY A 70 -11.97 -3.07 10.12
CA GLY A 70 -11.38 -3.55 11.37
C GLY A 70 -9.95 -3.09 11.68
N SER A 71 -9.33 -2.22 10.88
CA SER A 71 -7.93 -1.81 11.09
C SER A 71 -7.85 -0.46 11.79
N ARG A 72 -7.70 -0.45 13.12
CA ARG A 72 -7.30 0.76 13.84
C ARG A 72 -5.94 1.24 13.31
N PRO A 73 -5.75 2.53 13.02
CA PRO A 73 -4.48 3.03 12.50
C PRO A 73 -3.38 2.86 13.54
N SER A 74 -2.45 1.93 13.31
CA SER A 74 -1.23 1.85 14.10
C SER A 74 -0.39 3.10 13.82
N GLY A 75 -0.10 3.83 14.89
CA GLY A 75 0.41 5.19 14.86
C GLY A 75 1.64 5.42 13.99
N ARG A 76 1.62 6.58 13.34
CA ARG A 76 2.70 7.29 12.68
C ARG A 76 3.94 7.36 13.59
N ARG A 77 4.83 6.38 13.52
CA ARG A 77 6.15 6.46 14.14
C ARG A 77 7.04 7.27 13.20
N ARG A 78 7.11 8.59 13.43
CA ARG A 78 8.20 9.44 12.91
C ARG A 78 9.50 8.77 13.33
N LEU A 79 10.26 8.24 12.36
CA LEU A 79 11.69 8.03 12.53
C LEU A 79 12.27 9.44 12.72
N ALA A 80 12.60 9.78 13.96
CA ALA A 80 13.43 10.94 14.24
C ALA A 80 14.85 10.59 13.82
N ASP A 81 15.35 11.38 12.89
CA ASP A 81 16.73 11.45 12.46
C ASP A 81 17.70 11.48 13.64
N THR A 82 18.68 10.59 13.54
CA THR A 82 20.09 10.88 13.73
C THR A 82 20.51 11.45 15.08
N GLU A 83 20.72 10.52 16.01
CA GLU A 83 21.59 10.64 17.17
C GLU A 83 22.96 11.20 16.76
N THR A 84 23.22 12.46 17.12
CA THR A 84 24.54 13.08 17.00
C THR A 84 25.22 12.94 18.36
N PRO A 85 26.33 12.19 18.51
CA PRO A 85 27.02 12.13 19.79
C PRO A 85 27.77 13.43 20.04
N HIS A 86 27.32 14.18 21.04
CA HIS A 86 28.06 15.31 21.62
C HIS A 86 29.34 14.81 22.29
N VAL A 87 30.48 14.98 21.62
CA VAL A 87 31.81 14.81 22.22
C VAL A 87 32.11 16.02 23.10
N HIS A 88 31.98 15.85 24.41
CA HIS A 88 32.44 16.81 25.41
C HIS A 88 33.98 16.75 25.48
N ARG A 89 34.66 17.78 24.97
CA ARG A 89 36.10 17.99 25.23
C ARG A 89 36.27 18.90 26.46
N PRO A 90 37.05 18.51 27.48
CA PRO A 90 37.44 19.43 28.53
C PRO A 90 38.55 20.36 28.00
N VAL A 91 38.38 21.68 28.18
CA VAL A 91 39.46 22.66 27.99
C VAL A 91 40.11 22.88 29.36
N GLN A 92 41.38 22.50 29.46
CA GLN A 92 42.25 22.76 30.61
C GLN A 92 42.90 24.15 30.47
N GLY A 93 42.89 24.93 31.56
CA GLY A 93 43.90 25.96 31.91
C GLY A 93 43.91 27.24 31.07
N PRO A 94 44.55 28.32 31.55
CA PRO A 94 45.70 28.35 32.47
C PRO A 94 45.38 28.43 33.96
#